data_AF-A0A101RMB0-F1
#
_entry.id   AF-A0A101RMB0-F1
#
_cell.length_a   1.000
_cell.length_b   1.000
_cell.length_c   1.000
_cell.angle_alpha   90.00
_cell.angle_beta   90.00
_cell.angle_gamma   90.00
#
_symmetry.space_group_name_H-M   'P 1'
#
loop_
_entity.id
_entity.type
_entity.pdbx_description
1 polymer ?
#
loop_
_entity_poly.entity_id
_entity_poly.type
_entity_poly.pdbx_seq_one_letter_code
_entity_poly.pdbx_strand_id
1 'polypeptide(L)'
;MVAVSKVQFGKRNEDVRIVQKALIKRGRKIPDGATGLFGDQTKAAYRAEQLAQGFKGADADGVPGPTSLAALGRLTGLFRLDDGAAPAAGNGRLTLGQVTFRDPGDESGAEAMRRYARKACELTGMDPQFGVPALSTIAKRESASNHPKFRINTTDMNARGPRVSDGHPQNCSRGATQCIPGTFATYHQAGTANTPYDVVACMCATVNYVRDRYHVNKSGSNFTARVQQADPQRAPHWY
;
A
#
# COMPACT_ATOMS: atom_id res chain seq x y z
N MET A 1 -3.25 -3.29 -14.67
CA MET A 1 -2.62 -2.07 -14.14
C MET A 1 -2.62 -1.06 -15.26
N VAL A 2 -2.82 0.22 -14.97
CA VAL A 2 -2.90 1.30 -15.97
C VAL A 2 -1.89 2.38 -15.62
N ALA A 3 -0.92 2.63 -16.49
CA ALA A 3 0.13 3.63 -16.23
C ALA A 3 -0.30 5.03 -16.67
N VAL A 4 -0.09 6.04 -15.82
CA VAL A 4 -0.38 7.46 -16.16
C VAL A 4 0.32 7.87 -17.46
N SER A 5 1.58 7.44 -17.65
CA SER A 5 2.37 7.74 -18.85
C SER A 5 1.81 7.13 -20.14
N LYS A 6 0.98 6.09 -20.05
CA LYS A 6 0.35 5.42 -21.19
C LYS A 6 -1.01 6.00 -21.54
N VAL A 7 -1.62 6.76 -20.64
CA VAL A 7 -2.97 7.33 -20.81
C VAL A 7 -2.88 8.85 -20.96
N GLN A 8 -2.28 9.29 -22.08
CA GLN A 8 -2.11 10.69 -22.43
C GLN A 8 -2.68 10.98 -23.82
N PHE A 9 -2.98 12.25 -24.09
CA PHE A 9 -3.48 12.68 -25.40
C PHE A 9 -2.60 12.17 -26.56
N GLY A 10 -3.24 11.68 -27.61
CA GLY A 10 -2.59 11.09 -28.78
C GLY A 10 -2.09 9.65 -28.60
N LYS A 11 -2.08 9.08 -27.38
CA LYS A 11 -1.71 7.68 -27.17
C LYS A 11 -2.80 6.74 -27.65
N ARG A 12 -2.40 5.61 -28.23
CA ARG A 12 -3.30 4.51 -28.61
C ARG A 12 -2.80 3.19 -28.04
N ASN A 13 -3.52 2.60 -27.09
CA ASN A 13 -3.15 1.34 -26.42
C ASN A 13 -4.31 0.77 -25.58
N GLU A 14 -4.09 -0.37 -24.92
CA GLU A 14 -5.09 -1.04 -24.07
C GLU A 14 -5.39 -0.26 -22.78
N ASP A 15 -4.40 0.39 -22.17
CA ASP A 15 -4.59 1.21 -20.96
C ASP A 15 -5.63 2.32 -21.22
N VAL A 16 -5.51 3.00 -22.37
CA VAL A 16 -6.50 3.99 -22.82
C VAL A 16 -7.88 3.36 -22.99
N ARG A 17 -7.98 2.17 -23.59
CA ARG A 17 -9.25 1.46 -23.78
C ARG A 17 -9.92 1.12 -22.44
N ILE A 18 -9.14 0.65 -21.48
CA ILE A 18 -9.59 0.36 -20.12
C ILE A 18 -10.12 1.64 -19.45
N VAL A 19 -9.41 2.75 -19.57
CA VAL A 19 -9.85 4.05 -19.04
C VAL A 19 -11.13 4.53 -19.70
N GLN A 20 -11.26 4.42 -21.02
CA GLN A 20 -12.49 4.76 -21.73
C GLN A 20 -13.69 3.92 -21.24
N LYS A 21 -13.50 2.61 -21.06
CA LYS A 21 -14.54 1.73 -20.47
C LYS A 21 -14.93 2.20 -19.07
N ALA A 22 -13.97 2.64 -18.26
CA ALA A 22 -14.23 3.17 -16.93
C ALA A 22 -14.99 4.50 -16.95
N LEU A 23 -14.62 5.42 -17.85
CA LEU A 23 -15.35 6.67 -18.06
C LEU A 23 -16.80 6.39 -18.49
N ILE A 24 -17.01 5.47 -19.44
CA ILE A 24 -18.35 5.06 -19.89
C ILE A 24 -19.15 4.44 -18.73
N LYS A 25 -18.52 3.59 -17.90
CA LYS A 25 -19.15 3.01 -16.70
C LYS A 25 -19.55 4.08 -15.67
N ARG A 26 -18.83 5.20 -15.61
CA ARG A 26 -19.19 6.39 -14.80
C ARG A 26 -20.26 7.28 -15.45
N GLY A 27 -20.79 6.88 -16.60
CA GLY A 27 -21.80 7.63 -17.35
C GLY A 27 -21.24 8.77 -18.21
N ARG A 28 -19.92 8.80 -18.46
CA ARG A 28 -19.31 9.81 -19.35
C ARG A 28 -19.53 9.41 -20.81
N LYS A 29 -19.94 10.37 -21.63
CA LYS A 29 -20.19 10.14 -23.05
C LYS A 29 -18.87 10.12 -23.83
N ILE A 30 -18.63 9.02 -24.52
CA ILE A 30 -17.60 8.87 -25.55
C ILE A 30 -18.34 8.28 -26.76
N PRO A 31 -18.79 9.11 -27.73
CA PRO A 31 -19.60 8.65 -28.85
C PRO A 31 -19.01 7.46 -29.62
N ASP A 32 -17.69 7.46 -29.84
CA ASP A 32 -17.01 6.40 -30.58
C ASP A 32 -16.72 5.15 -29.70
N GLY A 33 -17.11 5.20 -28.43
CA GLY A 33 -16.86 4.13 -27.47
C GLY A 33 -15.38 3.98 -27.10
N ALA A 34 -15.02 2.79 -26.59
CA ALA A 34 -13.68 2.48 -26.11
C ALA A 34 -12.72 2.08 -27.26
N THR A 35 -12.41 3.03 -28.13
CA THR A 35 -11.55 2.84 -29.31
C THR A 35 -10.09 2.47 -28.98
N GLY A 36 -9.64 2.79 -27.76
CA GLY A 36 -8.26 2.69 -27.31
C GLY A 36 -7.38 3.87 -27.75
N LEU A 37 -7.93 4.89 -28.42
CA LEU A 37 -7.23 6.13 -28.79
C LEU A 37 -7.64 7.27 -27.86
N PHE A 38 -6.68 7.93 -27.23
CA PHE A 38 -6.93 9.10 -26.39
C PHE A 38 -6.99 10.35 -27.28
N GLY A 39 -8.15 10.57 -27.90
CA GLY A 39 -8.47 11.79 -28.66
C GLY A 39 -9.35 12.77 -27.88
N ASP A 40 -9.90 13.75 -28.58
CA ASP A 40 -10.70 14.84 -27.98
C ASP A 40 -11.93 14.34 -27.21
N GLN A 41 -12.62 13.32 -27.72
CA GLN A 41 -13.76 12.73 -27.02
C GLN A 41 -13.35 12.14 -25.65
N THR A 42 -12.16 11.53 -25.57
CA THR A 42 -11.65 10.96 -24.31
C THR A 42 -11.21 12.06 -23.36
N LYS A 43 -10.54 13.11 -23.88
CA LYS A 43 -10.15 14.28 -23.09
C LYS A 43 -11.36 14.98 -22.48
N ALA A 44 -12.41 15.20 -23.27
CA ALA A 44 -13.65 15.82 -22.80
C ALA A 44 -14.37 14.96 -21.75
N ALA A 45 -14.48 13.65 -21.99
CA ALA A 45 -15.06 12.71 -21.03
C ALA A 45 -14.26 12.67 -19.71
N TYR A 46 -12.93 12.74 -19.78
CA TYR A 46 -12.06 12.74 -18.62
C TYR A 46 -12.16 14.05 -17.82
N ARG A 47 -12.27 15.21 -18.50
CA ARG A 47 -12.54 16.51 -17.85
C ARG A 47 -13.85 16.47 -17.07
N ALA A 48 -14.91 15.93 -17.68
CA ALA A 48 -16.19 15.78 -16.99
C ALA A 48 -16.10 14.86 -15.76
N GLU A 49 -15.26 13.82 -15.83
CA GLU A 49 -15.00 12.96 -14.68
C GLU A 49 -14.18 13.66 -13.58
N GLN A 50 -13.15 14.43 -13.92
CA GLN A 50 -12.40 15.25 -12.95
C GLN A 50 -13.33 16.24 -12.24
N LEU A 51 -14.19 16.95 -12.96
CA LEU A 51 -15.19 17.83 -12.35
C LEU A 51 -16.12 17.08 -11.40
N ALA A 52 -16.57 15.87 -11.78
CA ALA A 52 -17.42 15.04 -10.93
C ALA A 52 -16.69 14.46 -9.71
N GLN A 53 -15.37 14.32 -9.76
CA GLN A 53 -14.52 13.96 -8.64
C GLN A 53 -14.18 15.17 -7.74
N GLY A 54 -14.63 16.38 -8.11
CA GLY A 54 -14.46 17.60 -7.31
C GLY A 54 -13.27 18.48 -7.70
N PHE A 55 -12.50 18.10 -8.73
CA PHE A 55 -11.42 18.94 -9.27
C PHE A 55 -12.01 20.18 -9.97
N LYS A 56 -11.26 21.30 -9.98
CA LYS A 56 -11.71 22.57 -10.53
C LYS A 56 -10.58 23.29 -11.27
N GLY A 57 -10.94 24.26 -12.11
CA GLY A 57 -9.97 25.10 -12.81
C GLY A 57 -9.00 24.28 -13.65
N ALA A 58 -7.69 24.48 -13.41
CA ALA A 58 -6.61 23.78 -14.08
C ALA A 58 -6.55 22.28 -13.73
N ASP A 59 -7.04 21.86 -12.55
CA ASP A 59 -6.99 20.47 -12.13
C ASP A 59 -8.04 19.57 -12.81
N ALA A 60 -8.93 20.16 -13.61
CA ALA A 60 -9.94 19.47 -14.41
C ALA A 60 -9.68 19.59 -15.92
N ASP A 61 -8.43 19.67 -16.35
CA ASP A 61 -8.01 19.90 -17.74
C ASP A 61 -8.29 18.78 -18.76
N GLY A 62 -8.81 17.64 -18.30
CA GLY A 62 -9.07 16.45 -19.11
C GLY A 62 -7.84 15.57 -19.33
N VAL A 63 -6.72 15.86 -18.66
CA VAL A 63 -5.49 15.07 -18.71
C VAL A 63 -5.43 14.17 -17.47
N PRO A 64 -5.29 12.85 -17.62
CA PRO A 64 -5.19 11.95 -16.47
C PRO A 64 -3.96 12.22 -15.61
N GLY A 65 -4.18 12.66 -14.38
CA GLY A 65 -3.17 12.69 -13.32
C GLY A 65 -3.24 11.43 -12.43
N PRO A 66 -2.19 11.14 -11.65
CA PRO A 66 -2.18 9.98 -10.75
C PRO A 66 -3.39 9.93 -9.81
N THR A 67 -3.77 11.07 -9.21
CA THR A 67 -4.88 11.15 -8.24
C THR A 67 -6.24 10.88 -8.89
N SER A 68 -6.56 11.56 -9.99
CA SER A 68 -7.84 11.40 -10.68
C SER A 68 -7.98 10.03 -11.35
N LEU A 69 -6.87 9.48 -11.84
CA LEU A 69 -6.84 8.17 -12.50
C LEU A 69 -6.98 7.03 -11.49
N ALA A 70 -6.31 7.13 -10.33
CA ALA A 70 -6.50 6.19 -9.23
C ALA A 70 -7.93 6.24 -8.68
N ALA A 71 -8.52 7.44 -8.54
CA ALA A 71 -9.91 7.60 -8.12
C ALA A 71 -10.89 6.93 -9.10
N LEU A 72 -10.71 7.12 -10.41
CA LEU A 72 -11.51 6.46 -11.44
C LEU A 72 -11.41 4.93 -11.37
N GLY A 73 -10.19 4.40 -11.16
CA GLY A 73 -9.96 2.96 -10.96
C GLY A 73 -10.73 2.42 -9.76
N ARG A 74 -10.66 3.11 -8.60
CA ARG A 74 -11.41 2.73 -7.38
C ARG A 74 -12.93 2.78 -7.57
N LEU A 75 -13.45 3.84 -8.18
CA LEU A 75 -14.90 4.04 -8.38
C LEU A 75 -15.52 3.00 -9.32
N THR A 76 -14.73 2.42 -10.22
CA THR A 76 -15.23 1.50 -11.25
C THR A 76 -14.84 0.05 -11.01
N GLY A 77 -13.75 -0.20 -10.29
CA GLY A 77 -13.16 -1.52 -10.09
C GLY A 77 -12.53 -2.11 -11.37
N LEU A 78 -12.41 -1.33 -12.46
CA LEU A 78 -11.94 -1.85 -13.75
C LEU A 78 -10.41 -1.88 -13.88
N PHE A 79 -9.69 -1.11 -13.07
CA PHE A 79 -8.23 -1.11 -13.05
C PHE A 79 -7.68 -0.54 -11.75
N ARG A 80 -6.38 -0.75 -11.55
CA ARG A 80 -5.55 -0.05 -10.57
C ARG A 80 -4.45 0.71 -11.31
N LEU A 81 -4.02 1.83 -10.74
CA LEU A 81 -2.92 2.63 -11.27
C LEU A 81 -1.63 1.80 -11.25
N ASP A 82 -0.85 1.90 -12.31
CA ASP A 82 0.52 1.39 -12.37
C ASP A 82 1.45 2.49 -11.86
N ASP A 83 1.84 2.37 -10.60
CA ASP A 83 2.58 3.40 -9.85
C ASP A 83 4.07 3.44 -10.22
N GLY A 84 4.48 2.74 -11.29
CA GLY A 84 5.89 2.43 -11.57
C GLY A 84 6.46 1.35 -10.63
N ALA A 85 5.63 0.79 -9.75
CA ALA A 85 5.94 -0.43 -9.03
C ALA A 85 5.85 -1.60 -10.01
N ALA A 86 6.99 -1.96 -10.61
CA ALA A 86 7.13 -3.16 -11.43
C ALA A 86 6.36 -4.33 -10.77
N PRO A 87 5.58 -5.11 -11.53
CA PRO A 87 4.81 -6.21 -10.97
C PRO A 87 5.76 -7.11 -10.18
N ALA A 88 5.40 -7.43 -8.94
CA ALA A 88 6.14 -8.40 -8.14
C ALA A 88 6.14 -9.73 -8.91
N ALA A 89 7.23 -10.00 -9.62
CA ALA A 89 7.44 -11.25 -10.32
C ALA A 89 7.62 -12.34 -9.24
N GLY A 90 6.66 -13.27 -9.16
CA GLY A 90 6.75 -14.53 -8.40
C GLY A 90 6.97 -14.40 -6.89
N ASN A 91 5.99 -14.87 -6.10
CA ASN A 91 6.03 -15.03 -4.63
C ASN A 91 5.84 -13.76 -3.77
N GLY A 92 5.64 -12.58 -4.35
CA GLY A 92 5.32 -11.36 -3.59
C GLY A 92 6.51 -10.64 -2.97
N ARG A 93 7.73 -11.19 -3.04
CA ARG A 93 8.95 -10.50 -2.60
C ARG A 93 9.25 -9.27 -3.47
N LEU A 94 9.86 -8.27 -2.85
CA LEU A 94 10.40 -7.08 -3.52
C LEU A 94 11.92 -7.11 -3.45
N THR A 95 12.56 -6.49 -4.44
CA THR A 95 13.94 -5.99 -4.28
C THR A 95 13.91 -4.71 -3.44
N LEU A 96 15.02 -4.37 -2.78
CA LEU A 96 15.08 -3.14 -1.98
C LEU A 96 14.80 -1.88 -2.81
N GLY A 97 15.18 -1.86 -4.10
CA GLY A 97 14.89 -0.75 -5.02
C GLY A 97 13.41 -0.60 -5.39
N GLN A 98 12.60 -1.64 -5.18
CA GLN A 98 11.15 -1.59 -5.37
C GLN A 98 10.40 -1.10 -4.11
N VAL A 99 11.08 -0.99 -2.97
CA VAL A 99 10.50 -0.41 -1.75
C VAL A 99 10.44 1.11 -1.91
N THR A 100 9.23 1.64 -1.73
CA THR A 100 8.96 3.07 -1.71
C THR A 100 8.87 3.57 -0.28
N PHE A 101 9.07 4.87 -0.07
CA PHE A 101 9.04 5.51 1.24
C PHE A 101 7.90 6.53 1.35
N ARG A 102 6.80 6.26 0.63
CA ARG A 102 5.60 7.09 0.68
C ARG A 102 4.77 6.68 1.88
N ASP A 103 4.41 7.64 2.73
CA ASP A 103 3.42 7.44 3.79
C ASP A 103 2.01 7.64 3.20
N PRO A 104 1.13 6.62 3.21
CA PRO A 104 -0.23 6.75 2.67
C PRO A 104 -1.17 7.55 3.59
N GLY A 105 -0.74 7.94 4.79
CA GLY A 105 -1.58 8.65 5.76
C GLY A 105 -2.55 7.74 6.50
N ASP A 106 -2.21 6.46 6.67
CA ASP A 106 -3.04 5.48 7.36
C ASP A 106 -3.37 5.90 8.81
N GLU A 107 -4.55 5.50 9.27
CA GLU A 107 -5.08 5.87 10.58
C GLU A 107 -4.20 5.34 11.73
N SER A 108 -4.24 6.05 12.85
CA SER A 108 -3.59 5.67 14.11
C SER A 108 -4.61 5.20 15.15
N GLY A 109 -4.12 4.55 16.20
CA GLY A 109 -4.93 4.17 17.36
C GLY A 109 -5.42 2.71 17.33
N ALA A 110 -5.87 2.24 18.50
CA ALA A 110 -6.11 0.82 18.74
C ALA A 110 -7.19 0.21 17.84
N GLU A 111 -8.28 0.94 17.56
CA GLU A 111 -9.35 0.42 16.70
C GLU A 111 -8.92 0.33 15.24
N ALA A 112 -8.18 1.32 14.74
CA ALA A 112 -7.59 1.27 13.40
C ALA A 112 -6.65 0.05 13.26
N MET A 113 -5.76 -0.15 14.23
CA MET A 113 -4.82 -1.30 14.20
C MET A 113 -5.55 -2.64 14.18
N ARG A 114 -6.68 -2.78 14.92
CA ARG A 114 -7.51 -4.00 14.84
C ARG A 114 -8.09 -4.22 13.45
N ARG A 115 -8.58 -3.17 12.78
CA ARG A 115 -9.12 -3.27 11.40
C ARG A 115 -8.04 -3.66 10.40
N TYR A 116 -6.88 -3.01 10.46
CA TYR A 116 -5.76 -3.34 9.58
C TYR A 116 -5.20 -4.74 9.85
N ALA A 117 -5.08 -5.15 11.11
CA ALA A 117 -4.65 -6.49 11.48
C ALA A 117 -5.62 -7.57 10.97
N ARG A 118 -6.95 -7.33 11.02
CA ARG A 118 -7.94 -8.24 10.40
C ARG A 118 -7.67 -8.40 8.90
N LYS A 119 -7.38 -7.31 8.20
CA LYS A 119 -7.06 -7.38 6.77
C LYS A 119 -5.74 -8.11 6.50
N ALA A 120 -4.73 -7.89 7.34
CA ALA A 120 -3.46 -8.61 7.23
C ALA A 120 -3.63 -10.12 7.48
N CYS A 121 -4.45 -10.51 8.47
CA CYS A 121 -4.83 -11.89 8.72
C CYS A 121 -5.50 -12.54 7.50
N GLU A 122 -6.49 -11.85 6.90
CA GLU A 122 -7.19 -12.31 5.69
C GLU A 122 -6.19 -12.59 4.55
N LEU A 123 -5.28 -11.66 4.28
CA LEU A 123 -4.32 -11.76 3.18
C LEU A 123 -3.23 -12.81 3.40
N THR A 124 -2.88 -13.09 4.65
CA THR A 124 -1.81 -14.03 5.03
C THR A 124 -2.34 -15.40 5.46
N GLY A 125 -3.65 -15.57 5.54
CA GLY A 125 -4.31 -16.78 6.06
C GLY A 125 -4.00 -17.07 7.53
N MET A 126 -3.61 -16.05 8.31
CA MET A 126 -3.49 -16.16 9.77
C MET A 126 -4.88 -16.06 10.39
N ASP A 127 -5.18 -16.88 11.39
CA ASP A 127 -6.47 -16.82 12.07
C ASP A 127 -6.57 -15.48 12.84
N PRO A 128 -7.61 -14.65 12.56
CA PRO A 128 -7.82 -13.39 13.27
C PRO A 128 -7.89 -13.51 14.79
N GLN A 129 -8.31 -14.66 15.33
CA GLN A 129 -8.34 -14.90 16.78
C GLN A 129 -6.96 -14.73 17.42
N PHE A 130 -5.89 -15.16 16.72
CA PHE A 130 -4.52 -15.07 17.24
C PHE A 130 -3.76 -13.88 16.64
N GLY A 131 -3.95 -13.61 15.35
CA GLY A 131 -3.20 -12.57 14.65
C GLY A 131 -3.61 -11.14 15.04
N VAL A 132 -4.90 -10.86 15.26
CA VAL A 132 -5.37 -9.51 15.57
C VAL A 132 -4.81 -9.00 16.91
N PRO A 133 -4.91 -9.76 18.02
CA PRO A 133 -4.32 -9.33 19.28
C PRO A 133 -2.79 -9.19 19.20
N ALA A 134 -2.10 -10.12 18.54
CA ALA A 134 -0.65 -10.13 18.38
C ALA A 134 -0.15 -8.89 17.63
N LEU A 135 -0.67 -8.65 16.42
CA LEU A 135 -0.27 -7.52 15.58
C LEU A 135 -0.64 -6.17 16.20
N SER A 136 -1.80 -6.09 16.86
CA SER A 136 -2.20 -4.87 17.58
C SER A 136 -1.27 -4.58 18.77
N THR A 137 -0.80 -5.61 19.47
CA THR A 137 0.13 -5.48 20.59
C THR A 137 1.51 -5.01 20.10
N ILE A 138 2.02 -5.62 19.02
CA ILE A 138 3.26 -5.16 18.37
C ILE A 138 3.10 -3.70 17.98
N ALA A 139 2.06 -3.33 17.23
CA ALA A 139 1.89 -1.96 16.75
C ALA A 139 1.77 -0.94 17.90
N LYS A 140 1.11 -1.30 19.00
CA LYS A 140 1.04 -0.47 20.21
C LYS A 140 2.43 -0.20 20.79
N ARG A 141 3.29 -1.22 20.86
CA ARG A 141 4.64 -1.10 21.45
C ARG A 141 5.62 -0.39 20.52
N GLU A 142 5.57 -0.73 19.24
CA GLU A 142 6.53 -0.30 18.23
C GLU A 142 6.32 1.15 17.79
N SER A 143 5.07 1.61 17.71
CA SER A 143 4.77 2.93 17.11
C SER A 143 3.64 3.68 17.82
N ALA A 144 3.30 3.29 19.05
CA ALA A 144 2.11 3.78 19.75
C ALA A 144 0.84 3.67 18.90
N SER A 145 0.65 2.53 18.21
CA SER A 145 -0.45 2.29 17.27
C SER A 145 -0.40 3.20 16.03
N ASN A 146 0.71 3.18 15.30
CA ASN A 146 0.92 3.95 14.07
C ASN A 146 0.87 5.48 14.25
N HIS A 147 1.16 5.98 15.45
CA HIS A 147 1.11 7.42 15.72
C HIS A 147 2.14 8.17 14.85
N PRO A 148 1.80 9.31 14.20
CA PRO A 148 2.70 10.00 13.26
C PRO A 148 4.11 10.27 13.82
N LYS A 149 4.19 10.62 15.10
CA LYS A 149 5.46 10.89 15.81
C LYS A 149 6.40 9.67 15.92
N PHE A 150 5.88 8.45 15.88
CA PHE A 150 6.62 7.24 16.22
C PHE A 150 6.69 6.22 15.06
N ARG A 151 6.28 6.62 13.85
CA ARG A 151 6.36 5.74 12.66
C ARG A 151 7.78 5.55 12.14
N ILE A 152 8.75 6.34 12.59
CA ILE A 152 10.12 6.32 12.08
C ILE A 152 11.06 6.28 13.27
N ASN A 153 11.91 5.26 13.35
CA ASN A 153 12.97 5.20 14.35
C ASN A 153 14.32 5.44 13.68
N THR A 154 14.90 6.61 13.93
CA THR A 154 16.22 7.00 13.40
C THR A 154 17.34 6.89 14.43
N THR A 155 17.06 6.33 15.61
CA THR A 155 17.98 6.38 16.76
C THR A 155 18.63 5.04 17.08
N ASP A 156 18.13 3.94 16.52
CA ASP A 156 18.67 2.61 16.76
C ASP A 156 19.83 2.26 15.81
N MET A 157 20.39 1.06 15.99
CA MET A 157 21.48 0.56 15.17
C MET A 157 21.10 0.29 13.71
N ASN A 158 19.81 0.21 13.39
CA ASN A 158 19.33 -0.03 12.03
C ASN A 158 19.31 1.23 11.18
N ALA A 159 19.30 2.42 11.80
CA ALA A 159 19.22 3.72 11.15
C ALA A 159 20.49 4.12 10.36
N ARG A 160 20.77 3.37 9.28
CA ARG A 160 21.96 3.49 8.43
C ARG A 160 21.58 3.57 6.95
N GLY A 161 22.58 3.84 6.12
CA GLY A 161 22.44 3.94 4.66
C GLY A 161 22.13 5.35 4.17
N PRO A 162 22.00 5.55 2.85
CA PRO A 162 21.74 6.85 2.25
C PRO A 162 20.38 7.40 2.70
N ARG A 163 20.21 8.73 2.68
CA ARG A 163 18.89 9.34 2.85
C ARG A 163 18.01 9.04 1.64
N VAL A 164 16.76 8.66 1.88
CA VAL A 164 15.78 8.35 0.82
C VAL A 164 14.71 9.43 0.73
N SER A 165 13.66 9.21 -0.07
CA SER A 165 12.66 10.24 -0.41
C SER A 165 11.87 10.78 0.78
N ASP A 166 11.86 10.07 1.92
CA ASP A 166 11.26 10.57 3.17
C ASP A 166 12.25 11.36 4.04
N GLY A 167 13.49 11.54 3.59
CA GLY A 167 14.53 12.29 4.29
C GLY A 167 15.30 11.49 5.34
N HIS A 168 14.97 10.23 5.59
CA HIS A 168 15.56 9.40 6.65
C HIS A 168 16.55 8.36 6.08
N PRO A 169 17.46 7.79 6.92
CA PRO A 169 18.36 6.72 6.48
C PRO A 169 17.57 5.53 5.89
N GLN A 170 18.06 4.98 4.78
CA GLN A 170 17.35 3.93 4.04
C GLN A 170 16.97 2.74 4.93
N ASN A 171 17.84 2.31 5.84
CA ASN A 171 17.60 1.08 6.61
C ASN A 171 16.88 1.30 7.95
N CYS A 172 16.48 2.53 8.28
CA CYS A 172 15.79 2.79 9.55
C CYS A 172 14.38 2.15 9.58
N SER A 173 13.96 1.69 10.76
CA SER A 173 12.66 1.05 10.96
C SER A 173 11.51 2.01 10.70
N ARG A 174 10.45 1.51 10.04
CA ARG A 174 9.29 2.33 9.62
C ARG A 174 7.95 1.64 9.88
N GLY A 175 6.91 2.46 9.99
CA GLY A 175 5.51 2.06 10.03
C GLY A 175 5.06 1.44 11.35
N ALA A 176 3.84 0.89 11.31
CA ALA A 176 3.12 0.44 12.51
C ALA A 176 3.89 -0.61 13.32
N THR A 177 4.58 -1.54 12.65
CA THR A 177 5.33 -2.64 13.30
C THR A 177 6.85 -2.45 13.26
N GLN A 178 7.32 -1.22 12.96
CA GLN A 178 8.75 -0.86 12.93
C GLN A 178 9.60 -1.82 12.08
N CYS A 179 9.13 -2.10 10.85
CA CYS A 179 9.84 -2.99 9.95
C CYS A 179 10.96 -2.25 9.20
N ILE A 180 12.16 -2.83 9.16
CA ILE A 180 13.25 -2.29 8.33
C ILE A 180 12.98 -2.60 6.84
N PRO A 181 13.35 -1.72 5.90
CA PRO A 181 13.02 -1.90 4.47
C PRO A 181 13.55 -3.17 3.82
N GLY A 182 14.72 -3.68 4.24
CA GLY A 182 15.25 -4.95 3.74
C GLY A 182 14.38 -6.15 4.13
N THR A 183 13.91 -6.19 5.39
CA THR A 183 12.97 -7.20 5.89
C THR A 183 11.62 -7.04 5.20
N PHE A 184 11.11 -5.81 5.10
CA PHE A 184 9.87 -5.52 4.38
C PHE A 184 9.91 -6.07 2.96
N ALA A 185 10.98 -5.79 2.20
CA ALA A 185 11.15 -6.27 0.83
C ALA A 185 11.17 -7.82 0.76
N THR A 186 11.93 -8.44 1.66
CA THR A 186 12.15 -9.89 1.75
C THR A 186 10.86 -10.65 2.07
N TYR A 187 9.97 -10.07 2.89
CA TYR A 187 8.76 -10.73 3.38
C TYR A 187 7.46 -10.09 2.90
N HIS A 188 7.55 -9.18 1.91
CA HIS A 188 6.41 -8.47 1.36
C HIS A 188 5.30 -9.44 0.89
N GLN A 189 4.05 -9.01 1.07
CA GLN A 189 2.87 -9.77 0.68
C GLN A 189 2.36 -9.29 -0.67
N ALA A 190 2.28 -10.20 -1.63
CA ALA A 190 1.70 -9.90 -2.94
C ALA A 190 0.31 -9.27 -2.82
N GLY A 191 0.07 -8.21 -3.59
CA GLY A 191 -1.21 -7.48 -3.59
C GLY A 191 -1.34 -6.40 -2.50
N THR A 192 -0.31 -6.17 -1.70
CA THR A 192 -0.21 -5.02 -0.78
C THR A 192 0.68 -3.91 -1.33
N ALA A 193 0.72 -2.75 -0.66
CA ALA A 193 1.52 -1.61 -1.10
C ALA A 193 3.02 -1.85 -0.89
N ASN A 194 3.87 -1.31 -1.76
CA ASN A 194 5.33 -1.46 -1.67
C ASN A 194 5.99 -0.46 -0.69
N THR A 195 5.32 -0.09 0.41
CA THR A 195 5.86 0.84 1.41
C THR A 195 5.67 0.28 2.81
N PRO A 196 6.70 0.32 3.69
CA PRO A 196 6.55 -0.12 5.07
C PRO A 196 5.65 0.81 5.91
N TYR A 197 5.25 1.97 5.39
CA TYR A 197 4.29 2.88 6.03
C TYR A 197 2.83 2.44 5.89
N ASP A 198 2.49 1.66 4.86
CA ASP A 198 1.15 1.08 4.71
C ASP A 198 0.96 0.02 5.80
N VAL A 199 -0.06 0.21 6.66
CA VAL A 199 -0.20 -0.59 7.87
C VAL A 199 -0.48 -2.05 7.53
N VAL A 200 -1.27 -2.32 6.49
CA VAL A 200 -1.59 -3.69 6.06
C VAL A 200 -0.34 -4.37 5.50
N ALA A 201 0.38 -3.72 4.59
CA ALA A 201 1.61 -4.25 4.00
C ALA A 201 2.67 -4.53 5.07
N CYS A 202 2.86 -3.58 6.00
CA CYS A 202 3.79 -3.70 7.11
C CYS A 202 3.44 -4.88 8.02
N MET A 203 2.16 -5.04 8.39
CA MET A 203 1.68 -6.17 9.19
C MET A 203 1.80 -7.50 8.45
N CYS A 204 1.48 -7.56 7.16
CA CYS A 204 1.65 -8.78 6.37
C CYS A 204 3.13 -9.19 6.27
N ALA A 205 4.03 -8.23 6.04
CA ALA A 205 5.47 -8.50 6.05
C ALA A 205 5.94 -9.00 7.42
N THR A 206 5.42 -8.44 8.51
CA THR A 206 5.68 -8.93 9.87
C THR A 206 5.18 -10.36 10.07
N VAL A 207 3.97 -10.70 9.63
CA VAL A 207 3.45 -12.08 9.70
C VAL A 207 4.37 -13.05 8.95
N ASN A 208 4.77 -12.71 7.73
CA ASN A 208 5.64 -13.55 6.90
C ASN A 208 7.03 -13.70 7.52
N TYR A 209 7.60 -12.62 8.07
CA TYR A 209 8.86 -12.63 8.79
C TYR A 209 8.81 -13.54 10.03
N VAL A 210 7.78 -13.42 10.88
CA VAL A 210 7.73 -14.20 12.12
C VAL A 210 7.48 -15.69 11.88
N ARG A 211 6.79 -16.04 10.79
CA ARG A 211 6.65 -17.43 10.35
C ARG A 211 7.99 -18.03 9.95
N ASP A 212 8.79 -17.30 9.19
CA ASP A 212 10.10 -17.76 8.73
C ASP A 212 11.13 -17.78 9.87
N ARG A 213 11.27 -16.68 10.60
CA ARG A 213 12.33 -16.47 11.60
C ARG A 213 12.05 -17.11 12.95
N TYR A 214 10.80 -17.13 13.40
CA TYR A 214 10.41 -17.59 14.74
C TYR A 214 9.52 -18.84 14.70
N HIS A 215 9.23 -19.36 13.50
CA HIS A 215 8.41 -20.55 13.29
C HIS A 215 7.00 -20.40 13.90
N VAL A 216 6.42 -19.20 13.77
CA VAL A 216 4.98 -19.02 14.00
C VAL A 216 4.22 -19.89 13.02
N ASN A 217 3.27 -20.68 13.50
CA ASN A 217 2.52 -21.61 12.68
C ASN A 217 1.49 -20.89 11.78
N LYS A 218 0.89 -21.62 10.83
CA LYS A 218 -0.03 -21.03 9.86
C LYS A 218 -1.21 -20.30 10.53
N SER A 219 -1.83 -20.91 11.54
CA SER A 219 -2.95 -20.30 12.27
C SER A 219 -2.53 -19.11 13.12
N GLY A 220 -1.28 -19.05 13.58
CA GLY A 220 -0.79 -18.08 14.55
C GLY A 220 -1.06 -18.47 16.01
N SER A 221 -1.54 -19.69 16.29
CA SER A 221 -1.89 -20.10 17.66
C SER A 221 -0.69 -20.13 18.62
N ASN A 222 0.53 -20.20 18.10
CA ASN A 222 1.77 -20.12 18.88
C ASN A 222 2.45 -18.74 18.81
N PHE A 223 1.80 -17.70 18.26
CA PHE A 223 2.46 -16.41 17.98
C PHE A 223 3.02 -15.78 19.26
N THR A 224 2.20 -15.58 20.30
CA THR A 224 2.65 -14.95 21.57
C THR A 224 3.72 -15.77 22.29
N ALA A 225 3.69 -17.10 22.15
CA ALA A 225 4.72 -17.98 22.70
C ALA A 225 6.07 -17.86 21.97
N ARG A 226 6.06 -17.52 20.67
CA ARG A 226 7.26 -17.40 19.83
C ARG A 226 7.80 -15.98 19.72
N VAL A 227 6.94 -14.98 19.89
CA VAL A 227 7.28 -13.57 19.72
C VAL A 227 6.79 -12.80 20.94
N GLN A 228 7.72 -12.49 21.86
CA GLN A 228 7.39 -11.79 23.09
C GLN A 228 6.75 -10.42 22.86
N GLN A 229 7.11 -9.74 21.77
CA GLN A 229 6.53 -8.45 21.41
C GLN A 229 5.04 -8.51 21.06
N ALA A 230 4.54 -9.69 20.69
CA ALA A 230 3.13 -9.96 20.44
C ALA A 230 2.32 -10.28 21.70
N ASP A 231 2.97 -10.56 22.82
CA ASP A 231 2.32 -10.99 24.06
C ASP A 231 2.00 -9.79 24.97
N PRO A 232 0.72 -9.42 25.17
CA PRO A 232 0.35 -8.30 26.02
C PRO A 232 0.58 -8.55 27.52
N GLN A 233 0.72 -9.81 27.94
CA GLN A 233 0.90 -10.19 29.35
C GLN A 233 2.38 -10.19 29.77
N ARG A 234 3.31 -10.17 28.81
CA ARG A 234 4.76 -10.09 29.07
C ARG A 234 5.26 -8.68 28.86
N ALA A 235 6.29 -8.29 29.62
CA ALA A 235 6.98 -7.03 29.41
C ALA A 235 7.57 -6.95 27.98
N PRO A 236 7.65 -5.76 27.37
CA PRO A 236 8.36 -5.57 26.11
C PRO A 236 9.81 -6.07 26.23
N HIS A 237 10.32 -6.74 25.19
CA HIS A 237 11.72 -7.14 25.12
C HIS A 237 12.46 -6.17 24.20
N TRP A 238 13.64 -5.72 24.60
CA TRP A 238 14.50 -4.90 23.74
C TRP A 238 15.19 -5.81 22.70
N TYR A 239 15.32 -5.36 21.46
CA TYR A 239 16.01 -6.11 20.41
C TYR A 239 17.51 -5.94 20.49
#